data_AF-A0A3D1QDV6-F1
#
_entry.id   AF-A0A3D1QDV6-F1
#
_cell.length_a   1.000
_cell.length_b   1.000
_cell.length_c   1.000
_cell.angle_alpha   90.00
_cell.angle_beta   90.00
_cell.angle_gamma   90.00
#
_symmetry.space_group_name_H-M   'P 1'
#
loop_
_entity.id
_entity.type
_entity.pdbx_description
1 polymer ?
#
loop_
_entity_poly.entity_id
_entity_poly.type
_entity_poly.pdbx_seq_one_letter_code
_entity_poly.pdbx_strand_id
1 'polypeptide(L)'
;LIGDLKQMDPHWLVGLSYLGYGPTLAVGVGIPIPILDEEMLRYTAVKDEEIFCPVVDYHQGYPYGNHTDLGFVSFKDLKSGKVTINGQEVVTTPQSSYPR
;
A
#
# COMPACT_ATOMS: atom_id res chain seq x y z
N LEU A 1 -2.77 11.26 -11.34
CA LEU A 1 -4.11 10.72 -11.63
C LEU A 1 -5.11 11.86 -11.52
N ILE A 2 -6.05 11.98 -12.45
CA ILE A 2 -7.14 12.98 -12.43
C ILE A 2 -8.43 12.21 -12.65
N GLY A 3 -9.52 12.55 -11.95
CA GLY A 3 -10.80 11.90 -12.15
C GLY A 3 -11.99 12.78 -11.79
N ASP A 4 -13.13 12.51 -12.41
CA ASP A 4 -14.39 13.22 -12.18
C ASP A 4 -15.21 12.52 -11.10
N LEU A 5 -15.25 13.11 -9.90
CA LEU A 5 -15.99 12.61 -8.75
C LEU A 5 -17.48 12.38 -9.03
N LYS A 6 -18.09 13.13 -9.97
CA LYS A 6 -19.52 12.97 -10.28
C LYS A 6 -19.83 11.68 -11.05
N GLN A 7 -18.81 11.10 -11.71
CA GLN A 7 -18.94 9.89 -12.52
C GLN A 7 -18.34 8.67 -11.81
N MET A 8 -17.69 8.85 -10.66
CA MET A 8 -17.05 7.77 -9.92
C MET A 8 -18.07 6.95 -9.14
N ASP A 9 -17.81 5.64 -9.05
CA ASP A 9 -18.65 4.71 -8.29
C ASP A 9 -18.31 4.78 -6.79
N PRO A 10 -19.29 5.02 -5.89
CA PRO A 10 -19.07 5.06 -4.45
C PRO A 10 -18.57 3.73 -3.86
N HIS A 11 -18.66 2.62 -4.59
CA HIS A 11 -18.05 1.35 -4.21
C HIS A 11 -16.51 1.45 -4.12
N TRP A 12 -15.88 2.21 -5.03
CA TRP A 12 -14.42 2.36 -5.10
C TRP A 12 -13.93 3.66 -4.48
N LEU A 13 -14.84 4.57 -4.11
CA LEU A 13 -14.52 5.88 -3.56
C LEU A 13 -15.23 6.09 -2.21
N VAL A 14 -14.49 5.88 -1.11
CA VAL A 14 -15.07 5.84 0.23
C VAL A 14 -14.35 6.83 1.16
N GLY A 15 -15.13 7.64 1.89
CA GLY A 15 -14.59 8.48 2.96
C GLY A 15 -14.19 7.65 4.18
N LEU A 16 -13.00 7.88 4.71
CA LEU A 16 -12.45 7.26 5.90
C LEU A 16 -12.10 8.32 6.95
N SER A 17 -11.93 7.89 8.20
CA SER A 17 -11.39 8.72 9.28
C SER A 17 -10.28 7.95 9.97
N TYR A 18 -9.07 8.49 9.92
CA TYR A 18 -7.91 7.92 10.60
C TYR A 18 -7.65 8.67 11.89
N LEU A 19 -7.53 7.93 13.00
CA LEU A 19 -7.21 8.52 14.29
C LEU A 19 -5.86 9.24 14.21
N GLY A 20 -5.83 10.52 14.60
CA GLY A 20 -4.63 11.36 14.58
C GLY A 20 -4.26 11.95 13.22
N TYR A 21 -4.82 11.46 12.11
CA TYR A 21 -4.61 12.01 10.76
C TYR A 21 -5.83 12.80 10.25
N GLY A 22 -7.04 12.34 10.61
CA GLY A 22 -8.29 13.01 10.32
C GLY A 22 -9.03 12.46 9.08
N PRO A 23 -9.90 13.28 8.46
CA PRO A 23 -10.69 12.90 7.29
C PRO A 23 -9.78 12.49 6.13
N THR A 24 -10.02 11.30 5.58
CA THR A 24 -9.22 10.67 4.53
C THR A 24 -10.15 10.14 3.44
N LEU A 25 -9.65 9.99 2.22
CA LEU A 25 -10.39 9.41 1.10
C LEU A 25 -9.68 8.14 0.62
N ALA A 26 -10.37 7.00 0.66
CA ALA A 26 -9.92 5.78 0.01
C ALA A 26 -10.36 5.80 -1.45
N VAL A 27 -9.39 5.66 -2.36
CA VAL A 27 -9.61 5.65 -3.80
C VAL A 27 -9.08 4.32 -4.36
N GLY A 28 -9.98 3.45 -4.79
CA GLY A 28 -9.65 2.22 -5.50
C GLY A 28 -9.24 2.52 -6.93
N VAL A 29 -8.02 2.12 -7.32
CA VAL A 29 -7.51 2.27 -8.68
C VAL A 29 -7.12 0.90 -9.21
N GLY A 30 -7.88 0.40 -10.19
CA GLY A 30 -7.54 -0.82 -10.93
C GLY A 30 -6.65 -0.49 -12.11
N ILE A 31 -5.42 -0.99 -12.11
CA ILE A 31 -4.52 -0.94 -13.27
C ILE A 31 -4.46 -2.35 -13.86
N PRO A 32 -5.11 -2.61 -15.00
CA PRO A 32 -5.03 -3.93 -15.62
C PRO A 32 -3.62 -4.16 -16.16
N ILE A 33 -3.03 -5.31 -15.82
CA ILE A 33 -1.79 -5.79 -16.40
C ILE A 33 -2.16 -6.90 -17.41
N PRO A 34 -2.26 -6.58 -18.72
CA PRO A 34 -2.69 -7.55 -19.71
C PRO A 34 -1.65 -8.65 -19.90
N ILE A 35 -2.05 -9.93 -19.93
CA ILE A 35 -1.11 -11.04 -20.20
C ILE A 35 -1.06 -11.27 -21.72
N LEU A 36 0.05 -10.89 -22.34
CA LEU A 36 0.22 -10.97 -23.80
C LEU A 36 0.96 -12.24 -24.25
N ASP A 37 1.84 -12.75 -23.39
CA ASP A 37 2.69 -13.92 -23.64
C ASP A 37 3.14 -14.57 -22.31
N GLU A 38 3.88 -15.68 -22.43
CA GLU A 38 4.39 -16.46 -21.30
C GLU A 38 5.47 -15.71 -20.50
N GLU A 39 6.24 -14.84 -21.15
CA GLU A 39 7.27 -14.04 -20.49
C GLU A 39 6.64 -13.00 -19.56
N MET A 40 5.60 -12.31 -20.03
CA MET A 40 4.83 -11.38 -19.22
C MET A 40 4.13 -12.08 -18.05
N LEU A 41 3.57 -13.28 -18.28
CA LEU A 41 3.02 -14.10 -17.19
C LEU A 41 4.07 -14.35 -16.12
N ARG A 42 5.28 -14.75 -16.51
CA ARG A 42 6.39 -15.00 -15.58
C ARG A 42 6.76 -13.77 -14.74
N TYR A 43 6.75 -12.57 -15.33
CA TYR A 43 7.03 -11.33 -14.61
C TYR A 43 5.92 -10.94 -13.63
N THR A 44 4.67 -11.28 -13.91
CA THR A 44 3.53 -10.98 -13.02
C THR A 44 3.31 -12.03 -11.94
N ALA A 45 3.88 -13.22 -12.08
CA ALA A 45 3.78 -14.33 -11.13
C ALA A 45 4.70 -14.17 -9.91
N VAL A 46 4.84 -12.95 -9.38
CA VAL A 46 5.66 -12.65 -8.20
C VAL A 46 4.92 -13.05 -6.93
N LYS A 47 5.63 -13.56 -5.92
CA LYS A 47 5.02 -13.88 -4.63
C LYS A 47 5.02 -12.67 -3.70
N ASP A 48 4.10 -12.67 -2.73
CA ASP A 48 4.03 -11.64 -1.68
C ASP A 48 5.34 -11.45 -0.89
N GLU A 49 6.15 -12.51 -0.75
CA GLU A 49 7.45 -12.47 -0.08
C GLU A 49 8.57 -11.85 -0.93
N GLU A 50 8.33 -11.72 -2.23
CA GLU A 50 9.27 -11.14 -3.20
C GLU A 50 8.93 -9.68 -3.52
N ILE A 51 7.77 -9.19 -3.06
CA ILE A 51 7.36 -7.79 -3.16
C ILE A 51 7.84 -7.05 -1.92
N PHE A 52 8.86 -6.19 -2.09
CA PHE A 52 9.41 -5.38 -1.00
C PHE A 52 8.83 -3.97 -1.01
N CYS A 53 8.42 -3.50 0.17
CA CYS A 53 7.86 -2.18 0.40
C CYS A 53 8.80 -1.38 1.33
N PRO A 54 9.19 -0.15 0.96
CA PRO A 54 10.00 0.68 1.84
C PRO A 54 9.20 1.14 3.06
N VAL A 55 9.83 1.17 4.22
CA VAL A 55 9.25 1.75 5.43
C VAL A 55 9.53 3.26 5.43
N VAL A 56 8.49 4.07 5.55
CA VAL A 56 8.58 5.54 5.43
C VAL A 56 8.09 6.20 6.72
N ASP A 57 8.89 7.12 7.26
CA ASP A 57 8.49 7.98 8.38
C ASP A 57 7.65 9.17 7.87
N TYR A 58 6.40 9.25 8.31
CA TYR A 58 5.48 10.35 8.01
C TYR A 58 5.60 11.54 8.97
N HIS A 59 6.43 11.48 10.02
CA HIS A 59 6.60 12.56 10.98
C HIS A 59 7.69 13.57 10.56
N GLN A 60 8.95 13.13 10.48
CA GLN A 60 10.10 13.98 10.14
C GLN A 60 10.65 13.66 8.75
N GLY A 61 10.58 12.41 8.32
CA GLY A 61 11.17 11.96 7.06
C GLY A 61 10.49 12.53 5.82
N TYR A 62 9.30 12.02 5.52
CA TYR A 62 8.56 12.35 4.29
C TYR A 62 8.19 13.84 4.18
N PRO A 63 7.64 14.52 5.21
CA PRO A 63 7.19 15.90 5.07
C PRO A 63 8.31 16.92 4.82
N TYR A 64 9.52 16.65 5.31
CA TYR A 64 10.65 17.59 5.25
C TYR A 64 11.78 17.13 4.33
N GLY A 65 11.62 16.01 3.62
CA GLY A 65 12.64 15.44 2.74
C GLY A 65 13.85 14.83 3.47
N ASN A 66 13.74 14.61 4.78
CA ASN A 66 14.78 14.01 5.61
C ASN A 66 14.70 12.48 5.54
N HIS A 67 14.96 11.91 4.36
CA HIS A 67 14.86 10.47 4.14
C HIS A 67 15.76 9.70 5.10
N THR A 68 15.13 9.01 6.05
CA THR A 68 15.80 8.02 6.91
C THR A 68 15.52 6.66 6.31
N ASP A 69 16.56 5.86 6.08
CA ASP A 69 16.38 4.46 5.68
C ASP A 69 15.91 3.65 6.89
N LEU A 70 14.66 3.23 6.86
CA LEU A 70 14.04 2.37 7.86
C LEU A 70 13.96 0.90 7.40
N GLY A 71 14.56 0.60 6.25
CA GLY A 71 14.55 -0.71 5.62
C GLY A 71 13.30 -1.00 4.81
N PHE A 72 13.19 -2.28 4.45
CA PHE A 72 12.12 -2.82 3.62
C PHE A 72 11.42 -3.97 4.34
N VAL A 73 10.12 -4.06 4.13
CA VAL A 73 9.28 -5.18 4.59
C VAL A 73 8.66 -5.87 3.38
N SER A 74 8.41 -7.16 3.46
CA SER A 74 7.72 -7.85 2.37
C SER A 74 6.21 -7.60 2.43
N PHE A 75 5.52 -7.71 1.31
CA PHE A 75 4.07 -7.60 1.27
C PHE A 75 3.39 -8.73 2.05
N LYS A 76 4.05 -9.89 2.16
CA LYS A 76 3.66 -11.00 3.06
C LYS A 76 3.66 -10.57 4.52
N ASP A 77 4.66 -9.83 4.98
CA ASP A 77 4.72 -9.33 6.36
C ASP A 77 3.56 -8.36 6.62
N LEU A 78 3.31 -7.43 5.69
CA LEU A 78 2.17 -6.50 5.77
C LEU A 78 0.83 -7.22 5.86
N LYS A 79 0.66 -8.32 5.10
CA LYS A 79 -0.53 -9.18 5.17
C LYS A 79 -0.66 -9.95 6.47
N SER A 80 0.45 -10.29 7.12
CA SER A 80 0.44 -10.98 8.42
C SER A 80 -0.07 -10.10 9.56
N GLY A 81 -0.11 -8.78 9.36
CA GLY A 81 -0.50 -7.80 10.36
C GLY A 81 0.61 -7.43 11.35
N LYS A 82 1.85 -7.87 11.09
CA LYS A 82 3.02 -7.56 11.90
C LYS A 82 4.28 -7.42 11.04
N VAL A 83 5.16 -6.49 11.42
CA VAL A 83 6.47 -6.30 10.80
C VAL A 83 7.54 -6.10 11.86
N THR A 84 8.80 -6.32 11.52
CA THR A 84 9.94 -5.98 12.41
C THR A 84 10.65 -4.75 11.86
N ILE A 85 10.75 -3.70 12.67
CA ILE A 85 11.46 -2.46 12.34
C ILE A 85 12.46 -2.19 13.46
N ASN A 86 13.74 -1.98 13.14
CA ASN A 86 14.80 -1.74 14.13
C ASN A 86 14.86 -2.80 15.26
N GLY A 87 14.59 -4.06 14.94
CA GLY A 87 14.56 -5.17 15.90
C GLY A 87 13.34 -5.22 16.83
N GLN A 88 12.34 -4.35 16.60
CA GLN A 88 11.08 -4.34 17.34
C GLN A 88 9.93 -4.84 16.46
N GLU A 89 9.09 -5.71 17.03
CA GLU A 89 7.85 -6.14 16.38
C GLU A 89 6.79 -5.03 16.51
N VAL A 90 6.23 -4.63 15.38
CA VAL A 90 5.20 -3.59 15.27
C VAL A 90 3.96 -4.18 14.61
N VAL A 91 2.80 -3.96 15.23
CA VAL A 91 1.51 -4.36 14.65
C VAL A 91 1.14 -3.41 13.53
N THR A 92 0.74 -3.97 12.38
CA THR A 92 0.33 -3.23 11.19
C THR A 92 -1.11 -3.55 10.82
N THR A 93 -1.85 -2.55 10.36
CA THR A 93 -3.17 -2.76 9.77
C THR A 93 -3.06 -2.59 8.26
N PRO A 94 -3.26 -3.66 7.46
CA PRO A 94 -3.18 -3.54 6.00
C PRO A 94 -4.27 -2.60 5.49
N GLN A 95 -3.89 -1.66 4.63
CA GLN A 95 -4.83 -0.73 3.95
C GLN A 95 -5.32 -1.28 2.60
N SER A 96 -4.76 -2.40 2.15
CA SER A 96 -5.16 -3.08 0.93
C SER A 96 -6.55 -3.71 1.08
N SER A 97 -7.35 -3.58 0.03
CA SER A 97 -8.71 -4.12 -0.10
C SER A 97 -8.79 -5.63 -0.29
N TYR A 98 -7.87 -6.41 0.32
CA TYR A 98 -8.13 -7.85 0.46
C TYR A 98 -9.48 -8.02 1.17
N PRO A 99 -10.31 -8.98 0.71
CA PRO A 99 -11.73 -8.96 0.97
C PRO A 99 -12.14 -8.81 2.43
N ARG A 100 -13.28 -8.11 2.56
CA ARG A 100 -14.35 -8.35 3.53
C ARG A 100 -14.89 -9.77 3.41
#